data_AF-A0A380DRG1-F1
#
_entry.id   AF-A0A380DRG1-F1
#
_cell.length_a   1.000
_cell.length_b   1.000
_cell.length_c   1.000
_cell.angle_alpha   90.00
_cell.angle_beta   90.00
_cell.angle_gamma   90.00
#
_symmetry.space_group_name_H-M   'P 1'
#
loop_
_entity.id
_entity.type
_entity.pdbx_description
1 polymer ?
#
loop_
_entity_poly.entity_id
_entity_poly.type
_entity_poly.pdbx_seq_one_letter_code
_entity_poly.pdbx_strand_id
1 'polypeptide(L)'
;MIKQRNIIRTAQEMTNEIRENFESYTSFRMNSIMQVLTLVSVIFSPLTFIAGIYGMNFVNMPALHLHYGYYICLAVMFVIAVVLIIFFRRKKWF
;
A
#
# COMPACT_ATOMS: atom_id res chain seq x y z
N MET A 1 -10.25 54.45 4.59
CA MET A 1 -10.36 53.35 5.58
C MET A 1 -10.95 52.06 5.00
N ILE A 2 -12.10 52.07 4.31
CA ILE A 2 -12.73 50.86 3.74
C ILE A 2 -11.82 50.11 2.74
N LYS A 3 -11.15 50.85 1.84
CA LYS A 3 -10.24 50.27 0.84
C LYS A 3 -9.03 49.55 1.45
N GLN A 4 -8.47 50.09 2.54
CA GLN A 4 -7.35 49.46 3.27
C GLN A 4 -7.79 48.20 4.01
N ARG A 5 -8.97 48.21 4.66
CA ARG A 5 -9.54 47.01 5.28
C ARG A 5 -9.80 45.89 4.26
N ASN A 6 -10.26 46.23 3.05
CA ASN A 6 -10.48 45.24 2.01
C ASN A 6 -9.17 44.61 1.52
N ILE A 7 -8.10 45.40 1.35
CA ILE A 7 -6.78 44.87 0.97
C ILE A 7 -6.25 43.89 2.02
N ILE A 8 -6.37 44.23 3.31
CA ILE A 8 -5.96 43.34 4.41
C ILE A 8 -6.80 42.06 4.43
N ARG A 9 -8.12 42.17 4.25
CA ARG A 9 -9.03 41.02 4.18
C ARG A 9 -8.67 40.08 3.03
N THR A 10 -8.44 40.62 1.84
CA THR A 10 -8.03 39.82 0.68
C THR A 10 -6.64 39.20 0.88
N ALA A 11 -5.71 39.89 1.53
CA ALA A 11 -4.42 39.30 1.88
C ALA A 11 -4.56 38.12 2.87
N GLN A 12 -5.46 38.22 3.85
CA GLN A 12 -5.78 37.12 4.76
C GLN A 12 -6.48 35.96 4.05
N GLU A 13 -7.44 36.24 3.16
CA GLU A 13 -8.11 35.24 2.33
C GLU A 13 -7.11 34.47 1.46
N MET A 14 -6.23 35.18 0.73
CA MET A 14 -5.17 34.53 -0.06
C MET A 14 -4.22 33.70 0.79
N THR A 15 -3.87 34.16 2.00
CA THR A 15 -2.99 33.40 2.91
C THR A 15 -3.66 32.11 3.37
N ASN A 16 -4.96 32.15 3.66
CA ASN A 16 -5.74 30.97 4.03
C ASN A 16 -5.88 30.00 2.86
N GLU A 17 -6.20 30.50 1.66
CA GLU A 17 -6.26 29.67 0.44
C GLU A 17 -4.92 29.00 0.13
N ILE A 18 -3.80 29.71 0.29
CA ILE A 18 -2.46 29.14 0.13
C ILE A 18 -2.24 28.03 1.16
N ARG A 19 -2.58 28.26 2.43
CA ARG A 19 -2.46 27.26 3.49
C ARG A 19 -3.30 26.02 3.20
N GLU A 20 -4.57 26.20 2.82
CA GLU A 20 -5.48 25.12 2.47
C GLU A 20 -4.95 24.30 1.28
N ASN A 21 -4.40 24.97 0.27
CA ASN A 21 -3.74 24.30 -0.85
C ASN A 21 -2.51 23.49 -0.41
N PHE A 22 -1.67 24.03 0.48
CA PHE A 22 -0.54 23.29 1.03
C PHE A 22 -0.97 22.07 1.86
N GLU A 23 -2.01 22.20 2.67
CA GLU A 23 -2.58 21.10 3.45
C GLU A 23 -3.17 20.02 2.53
N SER A 24 -3.88 20.42 1.47
CA SER A 24 -4.41 19.53 0.43
C SER A 24 -3.29 18.80 -0.32
N TYR A 25 -2.26 19.51 -0.74
CA TYR A 25 -1.10 18.91 -1.42
C TYR A 25 -0.35 17.92 -0.52
N THR A 26 -0.18 18.27 0.76
CA THR A 26 0.44 17.38 1.75
C THR A 26 -0.40 16.12 1.95
N SER A 27 -1.72 16.27 2.06
CA SER A 27 -2.67 15.16 2.19
C SER A 27 -2.66 14.26 0.95
N PHE A 28 -2.58 14.84 -0.24
CA PHE A 28 -2.44 14.10 -1.50
C PHE A 28 -1.16 13.25 -1.50
N ARG A 29 -0.02 13.85 -1.14
CA ARG A 29 1.26 13.12 -1.04
C ARG A 29 1.19 12.01 0.01
N MET A 30 0.61 12.29 1.17
CA MET A 30 0.41 11.32 2.25
C MET A 30 -0.44 10.13 1.76
N ASN A 31 -1.52 10.40 1.03
CA ASN A 31 -2.39 9.38 0.47
C ASN A 31 -1.62 8.48 -0.51
N SER A 32 -0.86 9.06 -1.44
CA SER A 32 -0.03 8.29 -2.37
C SER A 32 1.02 7.43 -1.65
N ILE A 33 1.66 7.96 -0.59
CA ILE A 33 2.63 7.19 0.21
C ILE A 33 1.94 6.03 0.95
N MET A 34 0.80 6.28 1.59
CA MET A 34 0.02 5.24 2.26
C MET A 34 -0.46 4.17 1.28
N GLN A 35 -0.91 4.57 0.09
CA GLN A 35 -1.33 3.65 -0.96
C GLN A 35 -0.20 2.69 -1.35
N VAL A 36 1.03 3.20 -1.51
CA VAL A 36 2.22 2.37 -1.80
C VAL A 36 2.55 1.44 -0.63
N LEU A 37 2.53 1.94 0.61
CA LEU A 37 2.80 1.12 1.80
C LEU A 37 1.76 0.01 2.01
N THR A 38 0.48 0.32 1.80
CA THR A 38 -0.61 -0.66 1.88
C THR A 38 -0.49 -1.70 0.78
N LEU A 39 -0.17 -1.29 -0.46
CA LEU A 39 0.08 -2.19 -1.57
C LEU A 39 1.16 -3.21 -1.22
N VAL A 40 2.31 -2.73 -0.73
CA VAL A 40 3.42 -3.58 -0.29
C VAL A 40 2.92 -4.53 0.80
N SER A 41 2.26 -4.03 1.85
CA SER A 41 1.75 -4.85 2.96
C SER A 41 0.77 -5.94 2.53
N VAL A 42 -0.14 -5.65 1.59
CA VAL A 42 -1.12 -6.63 1.08
C VAL A 42 -0.43 -7.73 0.27
N ILE A 43 0.65 -7.43 -0.45
CA ILE A 43 1.45 -8.45 -1.14
C ILE A 43 2.20 -9.31 -0.13
N PHE A 44 2.82 -8.69 0.89
CA PHE A 44 3.60 -9.43 1.89
C PHE A 44 2.73 -10.25 2.86
N SER A 45 1.51 -9.82 3.19
CA SER A 45 0.65 -10.52 4.16
C SER A 45 0.42 -12.00 3.85
N PRO A 46 -0.04 -12.43 2.65
CA PRO A 46 -0.21 -13.84 2.33
C PRO A 46 1.12 -14.59 2.22
N LEU A 47 2.18 -13.93 1.74
CA LEU A 47 3.51 -14.54 1.66
C LEU A 47 4.06 -14.85 3.05
N THR A 48 3.95 -13.90 3.98
CA THR A 48 4.36 -14.06 5.38
C THR A 48 3.47 -15.06 6.11
N PHE A 49 2.17 -15.11 5.82
CA PHE A 49 1.28 -16.11 6.40
C PHE A 49 1.69 -17.53 6.00
N ILE A 50 1.98 -17.76 4.72
CA ILE A 50 2.47 -19.06 4.25
C ILE A 50 3.85 -19.33 4.85
N ALA A 51 4.78 -18.38 4.82
CA ALA A 51 6.11 -18.54 5.42
C ALA A 51 6.04 -18.85 6.93
N GLY A 52 5.08 -18.26 7.65
CA GLY A 52 4.80 -18.56 9.06
C GLY A 52 4.31 -19.99 9.28
N ILE A 53 3.36 -20.45 8.45
CA ILE A 53 2.88 -21.85 8.50
C ILE A 53 4.01 -22.84 8.18
N TYR A 54 4.86 -22.56 7.19
CA TYR A 54 6.01 -23.41 6.84
C TYR A 54 7.19 -23.28 7.81
N GLY A 55 7.32 -22.15 8.52
CA GLY A 55 8.31 -21.94 9.56
C GLY A 55 7.96 -22.59 10.90
N MET A 56 6.68 -22.86 11.14
CA MET A 56 6.26 -23.81 12.17
C MET A 56 6.71 -25.21 11.71
N ASN A 57 7.75 -25.76 12.35
CA ASN A 57 8.36 -27.06 12.06
C ASN A 57 7.34 -28.22 12.17
N PHE A 58 6.41 -28.35 11.23
CA PHE A 58 5.49 -29.48 11.15
C PHE A 58 6.28 -30.69 10.64
N VAL A 59 6.85 -31.43 11.60
CA VAL A 59 7.48 -32.76 11.46
C VAL A 59 6.58 -33.78 10.75
N ASN A 60 5.31 -33.48 10.51
CA ASN A 60 4.34 -34.40 9.90
C ASN A 60 3.35 -33.68 8.97
N MET A 61 3.83 -33.05 7.89
CA MET A 61 2.96 -32.72 6.75
C MET A 61 2.95 -33.91 5.77
N PRO A 62 1.85 -34.68 5.62
CA PRO A 62 1.80 -35.81 4.69
C PRO A 62 2.03 -35.42 3.21
N ALA A 63 1.91 -34.13 2.87
CA ALA A 63 2.27 -33.58 1.56
C ALA A 63 3.81 -33.41 1.33
N LEU A 64 4.63 -33.58 2.37
CA LEU A 64 6.10 -33.48 2.31
C LEU A 64 6.79 -34.80 1.90
N HIS A 65 6.05 -35.92 1.87
CA HIS A 65 6.56 -37.19 1.36
C HIS A 65 6.71 -37.22 -0.18
N LEU A 66 6.07 -36.29 -0.88
CA LEU A 66 6.41 -36.03 -2.28
C LEU A 66 7.70 -35.22 -2.32
N HIS A 67 8.71 -35.76 -3.02
CA HIS A 67 10.01 -35.13 -3.28
C HIS A 67 9.93 -33.66 -3.77
N TYR A 68 8.77 -33.23 -4.27
CA TYR A 68 8.50 -31.90 -4.81
C TYR A 68 7.59 -31.01 -3.94
N GLY A 69 7.17 -31.43 -2.74
CA GLY A 69 6.25 -30.65 -1.89
C GLY A 69 6.73 -29.21 -1.65
N TYR A 70 8.00 -29.05 -1.26
CA TYR A 70 8.65 -27.74 -1.09
C TYR A 70 8.57 -26.86 -2.36
N TYR A 71 8.82 -27.45 -3.54
CA TYR A 71 8.77 -26.74 -4.81
C TYR A 71 7.34 -26.33 -5.20
N ILE A 72 6.34 -27.16 -4.92
CA ILE A 72 4.93 -26.85 -5.16
C ILE A 72 4.49 -25.67 -4.29
N CYS A 73 4.90 -25.63 -3.02
CA CYS A 73 4.58 -24.54 -2.10
C CYS A 73 5.21 -23.21 -2.55
N LEU A 74 6.47 -23.26 -2.98
CA LEU A 74 7.15 -22.12 -3.60
C LEU A 74 6.45 -21.65 -4.87
N ALA A 75 6.01 -22.57 -5.73
CA ALA A 75 5.25 -22.24 -6.93
C ALA A 75 3.91 -21.58 -6.58
N VAL A 76 3.20 -22.07 -5.55
CA VAL A 76 1.94 -21.47 -5.08
C VAL A 76 2.17 -20.06 -4.51
N MET A 77 3.20 -19.86 -3.69
CA MET A 77 3.58 -18.52 -3.19
C MET A 77 3.90 -17.56 -4.33
N PHE A 78 4.64 -18.04 -5.34
CA PHE A 78 4.99 -17.24 -6.52
C PHE A 78 3.76 -16.90 -7.36
N VAL A 79 2.87 -17.86 -7.60
CA VAL A 79 1.61 -17.63 -8.32
C VAL A 79 0.73 -16.61 -7.58
N ILE A 80 0.60 -16.72 -6.26
CA ILE A 80 -0.16 -15.75 -5.45
C ILE A 80 0.46 -14.35 -5.57
N ALA A 81 1.78 -14.23 -5.47
CA ALA A 81 2.47 -12.94 -5.64
C ALA A 81 2.20 -12.34 -7.03
N VAL A 82 2.34 -13.13 -8.09
CA VAL A 82 2.10 -12.69 -9.48
C VAL A 82 0.63 -12.30 -9.69
N VAL A 83 -0.32 -13.08 -9.20
CA VAL A 83 -1.76 -12.78 -9.30
C VAL A 83 -2.10 -11.47 -8.60
N LEU A 84 -1.57 -11.25 -7.39
CA LEU A 84 -1.78 -10.00 -6.65
C LEU A 84 -1.15 -8.81 -7.39
N ILE A 85 0.07 -8.94 -7.90
CA ILE A 85 0.72 -7.88 -8.69
C ILE A 85 -0.09 -7.54 -9.94
N ILE A 86 -0.57 -8.55 -10.68
CA ILE A 86 -1.40 -8.34 -11.88
C ILE A 86 -2.74 -7.71 -11.49
N PHE A 87 -3.39 -8.17 -10.43
CA PHE A 87 -4.66 -7.62 -9.94
C PHE A 87 -4.51 -6.14 -9.58
N PHE A 88 -3.48 -5.78 -8.82
CA PHE A 88 -3.20 -4.39 -8.45
C PHE A 88 -2.83 -3.52 -9.65
N ARG A 89 -2.06 -4.05 -10.62
CA ARG A 89 -1.81 -3.35 -11.91
C ARG A 89 -3.10 -3.10 -12.68
N ARG A 90 -4.01 -4.08 -12.75
CA ARG A 90 -5.28 -3.93 -13.52
C ARG A 90 -6.25 -2.98 -12.85
N LYS A 91 -6.23 -2.87 -11.52
CA LYS A 91 -7.14 -2.00 -10.78
C LYS A 91 -6.75 -0.51 -10.82
N LYS A 92 -5.70 -0.14 -11.58
CA LYS A 92 -5.21 1.23 -11.75
C LYS A 92 -5.07 1.99 -10.43
N TRP A 93 -4.54 1.31 -9.41
CA TRP A 93 -4.01 1.98 -8.22
C TRP A 93 -2.58 2.51 -8.47
N PHE A 94 -2.25 2.70 -9.75
CA PHE A 94 -1.04 3.30 -10.31
C PHE A 94 -1.46 4.54 -11.08
#